data_AF-A0A7S2SDT2-F1
#
_entry.id   AF-A0A7S2SDT2-F1
#
_cell.length_a   1.000
_cell.length_b   1.000
_cell.length_c   1.000
_cell.angle_alpha   90.00
_cell.angle_beta   90.00
_cell.angle_gamma   90.00
#
_symmetry.space_group_name_H-M   'P 1'
#
loop_
_entity.id
_entity.type
_entity.pdbx_description
1 polymer ?
#
loop_
_entity_poly.entity_id
_entity_poly.type
_entity_poly.pdbx_seq_one_letter_code
_entity_poly.pdbx_strand_id
1 'polypeptide(L)'
;MKDVKPEMSAKRAETEGIYTTLTSSKRNNKRPEFCPVTTVASMNEAWGQLESVEQGYERSMLDKYLAFQQADHAVSKFNAKSATVNTWLDEKNAIFDAGVTGSSVPEIEAHLEMQLSFENRLGLYATVVDELGQIVSKAETVQGHSGVSAISSGMSDLRAKVASTKERGVAHRQLLEQALAAEKALVEKEKAYLHKIDNLDFTVDQMEERLNEEIVGATAAEIQERQALASSFEQDVASANSVLAEVSILAQEIAQKRPDAASHCAQQQQRLDALKSKMGEKQAGLTSLLSAEQQKDTLSQDFAQLANAFAEYCDGQRNTLAGLSGSLDDQRASLAATREETAATGETQMQALGESFQKCEAAQVVANPYTSHTIYSLRAQYDQLIKDMKRTDDALSSQLMAQKSLEIPAEQLKEIQEIFGVFDQDNDGKLRLADLREACLGAGIDLEDAELEKRMRARSSNMLFTLDDFVAFFIEEVQTGDTEDDVVSAFEAVSSSGTITPEQIQGTFGAMNQDLADYLTANIGDGDFKAFTKQLFTR
;
A
#
# COMPACT_ATOMS: atom_id res chain seq x y z
N MET A 1 -104.36 70.66 12.76
CA MET A 1 -105.29 69.77 13.51
C MET A 1 -105.19 69.89 15.04
N LYS A 2 -104.12 70.47 15.61
CA LYS A 2 -103.99 70.60 17.09
C LYS A 2 -105.19 71.27 17.77
N ASP A 3 -105.82 72.23 17.09
CA ASP A 3 -106.94 73.00 17.66
C ASP A 3 -108.32 72.41 17.35
N VAL A 4 -108.39 71.40 16.47
CA VAL A 4 -109.67 70.84 15.99
C VAL A 4 -110.37 70.03 17.08
N LYS A 5 -109.63 69.24 17.86
CA LYS A 5 -110.21 68.41 18.93
C LYS A 5 -110.76 69.26 20.09
N PRO A 6 -110.02 70.23 20.66
CA PRO A 6 -110.56 71.14 21.67
C PRO A 6 -111.79 71.90 21.18
N GLU A 7 -111.76 72.41 19.94
CA GLU A 7 -112.88 73.12 19.34
C GLU A 7 -114.13 72.24 19.18
N MET A 8 -113.97 71.02 18.64
CA MET A 8 -115.09 70.09 18.47
C MET A 8 -115.63 69.58 19.81
N SER A 9 -114.78 69.41 20.81
CA SER A 9 -115.19 69.06 22.17
C SER A 9 -116.03 70.17 22.81
N ALA A 10 -115.61 71.43 22.62
CA ALA A 10 -116.36 72.60 23.04
C ALA A 10 -117.72 72.70 22.33
N LYS A 11 -117.78 72.49 20.99
CA LYS A 11 -119.03 72.47 20.22
C LYS A 11 -119.98 71.36 20.67
N ARG A 12 -119.46 70.18 21.02
CA ARG A 12 -120.25 69.08 21.60
C ARG A 12 -120.88 69.50 22.92
N ALA A 13 -120.07 70.04 23.84
CA ALA A 13 -120.52 70.51 25.15
C ALA A 13 -121.54 71.66 25.04
N GLU A 14 -121.32 72.59 24.12
CA GLU A 14 -122.25 73.68 23.80
C GLU A 14 -123.59 73.12 23.29
N THR A 15 -123.55 72.16 22.35
CA THR A 15 -124.76 71.51 21.81
C THR A 15 -125.58 70.82 22.89
N GLU A 16 -124.92 70.11 23.81
CA GLU A 16 -125.56 69.49 24.98
C GLU A 16 -126.17 70.53 25.94
N GLY A 17 -125.47 71.65 26.17
CA GLY A 17 -125.98 72.78 26.96
C GLY A 17 -127.21 73.45 26.33
N ILE A 18 -127.19 73.66 25.01
CA ILE A 18 -128.32 74.20 24.24
C ILE A 18 -129.52 73.24 24.34
N TYR A 19 -129.31 71.93 24.14
CA TYR A 19 -130.37 70.93 24.26
C TYR A 19 -131.01 70.92 25.66
N THR A 20 -130.19 70.94 26.72
CA THR A 20 -130.65 70.95 28.12
C THR A 20 -131.49 72.19 28.44
N THR A 21 -131.03 73.35 27.96
CA THR A 21 -131.74 74.63 28.11
C THR A 21 -133.07 74.61 27.36
N LEU A 22 -133.09 74.08 26.13
CA LEU A 22 -134.30 73.93 25.32
C LEU A 22 -135.32 73.01 26.00
N THR A 23 -134.90 71.83 26.48
CA THR A 23 -135.75 70.87 27.19
C THR A 23 -136.36 71.47 28.45
N SER A 24 -135.54 72.17 29.25
CA SER A 24 -136.01 72.88 30.46
C SER A 24 -137.02 73.97 30.12
N SER A 25 -136.79 74.75 29.07
CA SER A 25 -137.70 75.80 28.59
C SER A 25 -139.03 75.21 28.09
N LYS A 26 -139.00 74.13 27.30
CA LYS A 26 -140.22 73.45 26.82
C LYS A 26 -141.06 72.90 27.97
N ARG A 27 -140.41 72.27 28.96
CA ARG A 27 -141.04 71.77 30.19
C ARG A 27 -141.71 72.89 30.99
N ASN A 28 -140.98 73.96 31.27
CA ASN A 28 -141.51 75.11 32.04
C ASN A 28 -142.71 75.78 31.35
N ASN A 29 -142.72 75.79 30.01
CA ASN A 29 -143.77 76.41 29.20
C ASN A 29 -144.87 75.42 28.73
N LYS A 30 -144.92 74.19 29.27
CA LYS A 30 -145.90 73.15 28.92
C LYS A 30 -146.01 72.86 27.40
N ARG A 31 -144.90 72.96 26.66
CA ARG A 31 -144.84 72.65 25.22
C ARG A 31 -144.39 71.19 25.02
N PRO A 32 -144.77 70.54 23.91
CA PRO A 32 -144.25 69.22 23.57
C PRO A 32 -142.72 69.18 23.57
N GLU A 33 -142.17 68.05 24.03
CA GLU A 33 -140.73 67.82 24.08
C GLU A 33 -140.15 67.78 22.66
N PHE A 34 -138.95 68.33 22.49
CA PHE A 34 -138.23 68.29 21.23
C PHE A 34 -137.43 67.00 21.17
N CYS A 35 -137.78 66.10 20.25
CA CYS A 35 -137.08 64.83 20.05
C CYS A 35 -136.18 64.93 18.80
N PRO A 36 -134.88 65.24 18.93
CA PRO A 36 -133.97 65.28 17.80
C PRO A 36 -133.72 63.87 17.23
N VAL A 37 -133.38 63.81 15.94
CA VAL A 37 -132.99 62.55 15.27
C VAL A 37 -131.71 61.96 15.89
N THR A 38 -130.77 62.82 16.28
CA THR A 38 -129.56 62.44 17.02
C THR A 38 -129.71 62.86 18.48
N THR A 39 -129.64 61.89 19.39
CA THR A 39 -129.75 62.16 20.83
C THR A 39 -128.39 62.54 21.42
N VAL A 40 -128.40 63.26 22.54
CA VAL A 40 -127.18 63.56 23.32
C VAL A 40 -126.45 62.25 23.68
N ALA A 41 -127.19 61.19 24.01
CA ALA A 41 -126.62 59.88 24.29
C ALA A 41 -125.85 59.31 23.08
N SER A 42 -126.46 59.31 21.88
CA SER A 42 -125.77 58.83 20.66
C SER A 42 -124.57 59.68 20.24
N MET A 43 -124.59 60.99 20.51
CA MET A 43 -123.46 61.89 20.26
C MET A 43 -122.30 61.63 21.23
N ASN A 44 -122.61 61.41 22.51
CA ASN A 44 -121.61 61.08 23.53
C ASN A 44 -121.01 59.68 23.31
N GLU A 45 -121.82 58.71 22.86
CA GLU A 45 -121.33 57.40 22.46
C GLU A 45 -120.36 57.50 21.26
N ALA A 46 -120.74 58.22 20.20
CA ALA A 46 -119.87 58.45 19.05
C ALA A 46 -118.56 59.17 19.42
N TRP A 47 -118.62 60.14 20.35
CA TRP A 47 -117.43 60.82 20.86
C TRP A 47 -116.53 59.88 21.68
N GLY A 48 -117.10 59.01 22.52
CA GLY A 48 -116.35 58.01 23.26
C GLY A 48 -115.66 56.99 22.34
N GLN A 49 -116.31 56.60 21.24
CA GLN A 49 -115.68 55.79 20.19
C GLN A 49 -114.51 56.52 19.53
N LEU A 50 -114.65 57.83 19.24
CA LEU A 50 -113.58 58.65 18.68
C LEU A 50 -112.36 58.74 19.61
N GLU A 51 -112.59 58.99 20.91
CA GLU A 51 -111.51 59.03 21.93
C GLU A 51 -110.81 57.67 22.07
N SER A 52 -111.56 56.56 22.01
CA SER A 52 -110.99 55.21 22.05
C SER A 52 -110.09 54.93 20.84
N VAL A 53 -110.52 55.32 19.64
CA VAL A 53 -109.72 55.20 18.41
C VAL A 53 -108.45 56.06 18.50
N GLU A 54 -108.56 57.29 18.99
CA GLU A 54 -107.41 58.19 19.17
C GLU A 54 -106.39 57.62 20.16
N GLN A 55 -106.83 57.17 21.35
CA GLN A 55 -105.94 56.54 22.32
C GLN A 55 -105.26 55.28 21.75
N GLY A 56 -105.99 54.49 20.96
CA GLY A 56 -105.44 53.35 20.24
C GLY A 56 -104.37 53.75 19.23
N TYR A 57 -104.60 54.83 18.48
CA TYR A 57 -103.63 55.39 17.53
C TYR A 57 -102.39 55.94 18.23
N GLU A 58 -102.54 56.72 19.31
CA GLU A 58 -101.42 57.28 20.08
C GLU A 58 -100.54 56.19 20.68
N ARG A 59 -101.14 55.16 21.29
CA ARG A 59 -100.40 53.99 21.81
C ARG A 59 -99.65 53.28 20.69
N SER A 60 -100.32 53.01 19.57
CA SER A 60 -99.68 52.36 18.41
C SER A 60 -98.53 53.18 17.83
N MET A 61 -98.65 54.52 17.79
CA MET A 61 -97.57 55.40 17.34
C MET A 61 -96.39 55.43 18.30
N LEU A 62 -96.64 55.44 19.61
CA LEU A 62 -95.59 55.38 20.62
C LEU A 62 -94.84 54.04 20.55
N ASP A 63 -95.56 52.93 20.46
CA ASP A 63 -94.96 51.59 20.34
C ASP A 63 -94.09 51.47 19.09
N LYS A 64 -94.57 51.98 17.94
CA LYS A 64 -93.79 52.03 16.69
C LYS A 64 -92.57 52.92 16.81
N TYR A 65 -92.70 54.11 17.41
CA TYR A 65 -91.59 55.03 17.61
C TYR A 65 -90.48 54.40 18.45
N LEU A 66 -90.84 53.76 19.58
CA LEU A 66 -89.87 53.08 20.44
C LEU A 66 -89.23 51.87 19.74
N ALA A 67 -90.00 51.09 18.96
CA ALA A 67 -89.46 49.99 18.17
C ALA A 67 -88.47 50.48 17.10
N PHE A 68 -88.79 51.57 16.39
CA PHE A 68 -87.88 52.18 15.41
C PHE A 68 -86.61 52.72 16.09
N GLN A 69 -86.73 53.38 17.24
CA GLN A 69 -85.57 53.86 17.99
C GLN A 69 -84.63 52.72 18.43
N GLN A 70 -85.20 51.57 18.84
CA GLN A 70 -84.41 50.37 19.16
C GLN A 70 -83.73 49.77 17.92
N ALA A 71 -84.42 49.77 16.77
CA ALA A 71 -83.85 49.32 15.50
C ALA A 71 -82.71 50.25 15.02
N ASP A 72 -82.86 51.57 15.14
CA ASP A 72 -81.79 52.54 14.84
C ASP A 72 -80.53 52.27 15.68
N HIS A 73 -80.71 52.05 16.99
CA HIS A 73 -79.59 51.70 17.87
C HIS A 73 -78.96 50.35 17.49
N ALA A 74 -79.76 49.35 17.12
CA ALA A 74 -79.27 48.06 16.63
C ALA A 74 -78.42 48.24 15.35
N VAL A 75 -78.89 49.05 14.39
CA VAL A 75 -78.17 49.36 13.15
C VAL A 75 -76.84 50.03 13.44
N SER A 76 -76.85 51.09 14.27
CA SER A 76 -75.61 51.81 14.63
C SER A 76 -74.61 50.91 15.34
N LYS A 77 -75.08 50.09 16.29
CA LYS A 77 -74.22 49.20 17.07
C LYS A 77 -73.65 48.06 16.20
N PHE A 78 -74.46 47.50 15.30
CA PHE A 78 -74.01 46.50 14.35
C PHE A 78 -72.90 47.07 13.46
N ASN A 79 -73.13 48.20 12.79
CA ASN A 79 -72.17 48.79 11.86
C ASN A 79 -70.82 49.11 12.54
N ALA A 80 -70.84 49.66 13.75
CA ALA A 80 -69.61 50.00 14.48
C ALA A 80 -68.80 48.76 14.89
N LYS A 81 -69.48 47.73 15.43
CA LYS A 81 -68.80 46.50 15.87
C LYS A 81 -68.36 45.65 14.67
N SER A 82 -69.21 45.49 13.64
CA SER A 82 -68.89 44.68 12.46
C SER A 82 -67.73 45.28 11.66
N ALA A 83 -67.61 46.61 11.57
CA ALA A 83 -66.46 47.27 10.96
C ALA A 83 -65.14 46.89 11.67
N THR A 84 -65.10 46.97 13.00
CA THR A 84 -63.93 46.58 13.80
C THR A 84 -63.54 45.11 13.58
N VAL A 85 -64.52 44.21 13.56
CA VAL A 85 -64.27 42.78 13.30
C VAL A 85 -63.75 42.59 11.87
N ASN A 86 -64.37 43.22 10.88
CA ASN A 86 -63.99 43.11 9.48
C ASN A 86 -62.56 43.58 9.23
N THR A 87 -62.14 44.73 9.77
CA THR A 87 -60.76 45.23 9.64
C THR A 87 -59.75 44.23 10.18
N TRP A 88 -60.00 43.66 11.37
CA TRP A 88 -59.11 42.66 11.93
C TRP A 88 -59.06 41.37 11.10
N LEU A 89 -60.20 40.92 10.55
CA LEU A 89 -60.24 39.76 9.65
C LEU A 89 -59.45 40.03 8.36
N ASP A 90 -59.52 41.24 7.81
CA ASP A 90 -58.76 41.62 6.60
C ASP A 90 -57.26 41.60 6.85
N GLU A 91 -56.79 42.16 7.98
CA GLU A 91 -55.38 42.10 8.38
C GLU A 91 -54.87 40.66 8.48
N LYS A 92 -55.68 39.74 9.03
CA LYS A 92 -55.29 38.33 9.17
C LYS A 92 -55.34 37.57 7.86
N ASN A 93 -56.35 37.81 7.03
CA ASN A 93 -56.41 37.23 5.70
C ASN A 93 -55.22 37.65 4.83
N ALA A 94 -54.74 38.89 4.97
CA ALA A 94 -53.53 39.34 4.27
C ALA A 94 -52.27 38.58 4.70
N ILE A 95 -52.13 38.23 5.99
CA ILE A 95 -51.03 37.36 6.47
C ILE A 95 -51.15 35.98 5.85
N PHE A 96 -52.36 35.41 5.80
CA PHE A 96 -52.58 34.10 5.20
C PHE A 96 -52.31 34.10 3.69
N ASP A 97 -52.58 35.21 2.99
CA ASP A 97 -52.28 35.38 1.57
C ASP A 97 -50.76 35.46 1.29
N ALA A 98 -49.97 35.98 2.24
CA ALA A 98 -48.51 36.01 2.14
C ALA A 98 -47.86 34.62 2.30
N GLY A 99 -48.59 33.64 2.84
CA GLY A 99 -48.09 32.28 3.03
C GLY A 99 -47.12 32.13 4.20
N VAL A 100 -46.44 30.99 4.26
CA VAL A 100 -45.44 30.72 5.32
C VAL A 100 -44.18 31.51 5.04
N THR A 101 -43.76 32.30 6.03
CA THR A 101 -42.50 33.04 6.02
C THR A 101 -41.61 32.52 7.16
N GLY A 102 -40.29 32.68 7.02
CA GLY A 102 -39.31 32.16 7.97
C GLY A 102 -38.36 31.13 7.33
N SER A 103 -37.10 31.19 7.73
CA SER A 103 -36.00 30.36 7.20
C SER A 103 -35.29 29.52 8.26
N SER A 104 -35.73 29.66 9.51
CA SER A 104 -35.17 28.97 10.68
C SER A 104 -36.26 28.44 11.60
N VAL A 105 -35.92 27.39 12.38
CA VAL A 105 -36.81 26.80 13.39
C VAL A 105 -37.42 27.86 14.32
N PRO A 106 -36.65 28.80 14.94
CA PRO A 106 -37.21 29.76 15.87
C PRO A 106 -38.18 30.76 15.22
N GLU A 107 -37.92 31.17 13.97
CA GLU A 107 -38.82 32.06 13.23
C GLU A 107 -40.17 31.39 12.96
N ILE A 108 -40.17 30.13 12.53
CA ILE A 108 -41.40 29.38 12.27
C ILE A 108 -42.16 29.09 13.57
N GLU A 109 -41.46 28.80 14.67
CA GLU A 109 -42.06 28.63 16.00
C GLU A 109 -42.72 29.92 16.50
N ALA A 110 -42.09 31.08 16.28
CA ALA A 110 -42.70 32.38 16.60
C ALA A 110 -43.97 32.65 15.77
N HIS A 111 -44.01 32.25 14.50
CA HIS A 111 -45.21 32.35 13.68
C HIS A 111 -46.33 31.42 14.16
N LEU A 112 -46.01 30.21 14.65
CA LEU A 112 -47.00 29.33 15.29
C LEU A 112 -47.56 29.93 16.58
N GLU A 113 -46.74 30.61 17.38
CA GLU A 113 -47.21 31.32 18.56
C GLU A 113 -48.14 32.49 18.18
N MET A 114 -47.80 33.23 17.11
CA MET A 114 -48.67 34.27 16.56
C MET A 114 -50.01 33.70 16.04
N GLN A 115 -49.99 32.49 15.48
CA GLN A 115 -51.18 31.77 15.05
C GLN A 115 -52.07 31.35 16.23
N LEU A 116 -51.48 30.91 17.35
CA LEU A 116 -52.22 30.63 18.58
C LEU A 116 -52.89 31.90 19.13
N SER A 117 -52.19 33.03 19.10
CA SER A 117 -52.75 34.34 19.47
C SER A 117 -53.94 34.73 18.58
N PHE A 118 -53.85 34.44 17.27
CA PHE A 118 -54.97 34.60 16.33
C PHE A 118 -56.17 33.72 16.71
N GLU A 119 -55.97 32.43 16.97
CA GLU A 119 -57.04 31.48 17.33
C GLU A 119 -57.78 31.92 18.62
N ASN A 120 -57.02 32.34 19.63
CA ASN A 120 -57.57 32.86 20.88
C ASN A 120 -58.44 34.10 20.64
N ARG A 121 -57.94 35.06 19.85
CA ARG A 121 -58.69 36.28 19.53
C ARG A 121 -59.91 36.01 18.64
N LEU A 122 -59.83 35.05 17.73
CA LEU A 122 -60.97 34.61 16.93
C LEU A 122 -62.10 34.05 17.82
N GLY A 123 -61.75 33.31 18.86
CA GLY A 123 -62.69 32.83 19.88
C GLY A 123 -63.43 33.98 20.59
N LEU A 124 -62.72 35.05 20.95
CA LEU A 124 -63.35 36.25 21.54
C LEU A 124 -64.30 36.95 20.56
N TYR A 125 -63.93 37.02 19.28
CA TYR A 125 -64.81 37.61 18.26
C TYR A 125 -66.03 36.75 17.96
N ALA A 126 -65.99 35.42 18.16
CA ALA A 126 -67.17 34.57 18.02
C ALA A 126 -68.29 35.01 18.97
N THR A 127 -67.96 35.34 20.23
CA THR A 127 -68.93 35.87 21.20
C THR A 127 -69.51 37.21 20.73
N VAL A 128 -68.69 38.09 20.17
CA VAL A 128 -69.15 39.39 19.63
C VAL A 128 -70.10 39.19 18.44
N VAL A 129 -69.79 38.25 17.55
CA VAL A 129 -70.62 37.90 16.39
C VAL A 129 -71.97 37.32 16.86
N ASP A 130 -71.99 36.48 17.89
CA ASP A 130 -73.22 35.96 18.46
C ASP A 130 -74.10 37.06 19.08
N GLU A 131 -73.50 37.98 19.86
CA GLU A 131 -74.20 39.15 20.40
C GLU A 131 -74.83 40.01 19.28
N LEU A 132 -74.07 40.27 18.21
CA LEU A 132 -74.55 41.02 17.05
C LEU A 132 -75.71 40.29 16.37
N GLY A 133 -75.63 38.97 16.23
CA GLY A 133 -76.71 38.15 15.68
C GLY A 133 -78.00 38.27 16.50
N GLN A 134 -77.91 38.30 17.82
CA GLN A 134 -79.08 38.50 18.69
C GLN A 134 -79.68 39.92 18.55
N ILE A 135 -78.83 40.94 18.41
CA ILE A 135 -79.26 42.32 18.20
C ILE A 135 -79.99 42.47 16.86
N VAL A 136 -79.42 41.90 15.78
CA VAL A 136 -80.00 41.90 14.44
C VAL A 136 -81.35 41.15 14.44
N SER A 137 -81.41 39.96 15.03
CA SER A 137 -82.65 39.17 15.11
C SER A 137 -83.78 39.89 15.86
N LYS A 138 -83.48 40.66 16.90
CA LYS A 138 -84.48 41.51 17.56
C LYS A 138 -84.95 42.66 16.65
N ALA A 139 -84.04 43.29 15.91
CA ALA A 139 -84.38 44.38 15.00
C ALA A 139 -85.23 43.92 13.80
N GLU A 140 -85.07 42.68 13.34
CA GLU A 140 -85.89 42.04 12.28
C GLU A 140 -87.39 42.00 12.59
N THR A 141 -87.77 42.09 13.87
CA THR A 141 -89.19 42.17 14.28
C THR A 141 -89.84 43.51 13.91
N VAL A 142 -89.06 44.55 13.61
CA VAL A 142 -89.53 45.91 13.31
C VAL A 142 -89.74 46.09 11.81
N GLN A 143 -90.99 45.97 11.36
CA GLN A 143 -91.35 46.11 9.94
C GLN A 143 -91.26 47.57 9.46
N GLY A 144 -90.74 47.75 8.23
CA GLY A 144 -90.69 49.06 7.55
C GLY A 144 -89.49 49.94 7.92
N HIS A 145 -88.58 49.47 8.77
CA HIS A 145 -87.33 50.17 9.08
C HIS A 145 -86.32 50.00 7.94
N SER A 146 -85.76 51.11 7.42
CA SER A 146 -84.90 51.11 6.22
C SER A 146 -83.56 50.41 6.40
N GLY A 147 -83.00 50.43 7.61
CA GLY A 147 -81.67 49.85 7.89
C GLY A 147 -81.65 48.36 8.29
N VAL A 148 -82.80 47.76 8.62
CA VAL A 148 -82.85 46.40 9.21
C VAL A 148 -82.43 45.34 8.19
N SER A 149 -82.91 45.42 6.95
CA SER A 149 -82.53 44.48 5.90
C SER A 149 -81.03 44.50 5.59
N ALA A 150 -80.41 45.68 5.63
CA ALA A 150 -78.98 45.84 5.37
C ALA A 150 -78.13 45.17 6.46
N ILE A 151 -78.48 45.32 7.74
CA ILE A 151 -77.75 44.67 8.84
C ILE A 151 -77.99 43.16 8.89
N SER A 152 -79.16 42.66 8.46
CA SER A 152 -79.40 41.22 8.31
C SER A 152 -78.50 40.59 7.25
N SER A 153 -78.40 41.23 6.07
CA SER A 153 -77.44 40.81 5.04
C SER A 153 -76.01 40.89 5.54
N GLY A 154 -75.63 42.03 6.13
CA GLY A 154 -74.28 42.22 6.67
C GLY A 154 -73.92 41.22 7.77
N MET A 155 -74.88 40.77 8.57
CA MET A 155 -74.67 39.73 9.59
C MET A 155 -74.37 38.37 8.96
N SER A 156 -75.06 38.04 7.86
CA SER A 156 -74.77 36.84 7.06
C SER A 156 -73.36 36.92 6.47
N ASP A 157 -73.01 38.06 5.87
CA ASP A 157 -71.69 38.28 5.25
C ASP A 157 -70.56 38.21 6.31
N LEU A 158 -70.77 38.81 7.48
CA LEU A 158 -69.82 38.76 8.59
C LEU A 158 -69.59 37.32 9.07
N ARG A 159 -70.66 36.53 9.22
CA ARG A 159 -70.54 35.11 9.60
C ARG A 159 -69.78 34.31 8.54
N ALA A 160 -70.10 34.53 7.27
CA ALA A 160 -69.40 33.87 6.17
C ALA A 160 -67.90 34.23 6.16
N LYS A 161 -67.55 35.51 6.36
CA LYS A 161 -66.15 35.96 6.42
C LYS A 161 -65.40 35.39 7.62
N VAL A 162 -66.03 35.34 8.80
CA VAL A 162 -65.43 34.72 9.99
C VAL A 162 -65.19 33.23 9.77
N ALA A 163 -66.16 32.51 9.19
CA ALA A 163 -66.02 31.08 8.88
C ALA A 163 -64.88 30.84 7.88
N SER A 164 -64.84 31.59 6.78
CA SER A 164 -63.76 31.49 5.78
C SER A 164 -62.39 31.82 6.38
N THR A 165 -62.29 32.89 7.18
CA THR A 165 -61.03 33.27 7.84
C THR A 165 -60.56 32.20 8.84
N LYS A 166 -61.49 31.54 9.53
CA LYS A 166 -61.19 30.41 10.42
C LYS A 166 -60.59 29.24 9.64
N GLU A 167 -61.22 28.85 8.53
CA GLU A 167 -60.73 27.76 7.66
C GLU A 167 -59.34 28.09 7.10
N ARG A 168 -59.14 29.32 6.61
CA ARG A 168 -57.82 29.80 6.15
C ARG A 168 -56.77 29.77 7.27
N GLY A 169 -57.14 30.15 8.49
CA GLY A 169 -56.25 30.06 9.64
C GLY A 169 -55.84 28.62 9.97
N VAL A 170 -56.77 27.67 9.92
CA VAL A 170 -56.45 26.24 10.11
C VAL A 170 -55.49 25.75 9.03
N ALA A 171 -55.72 26.09 7.77
CA ALA A 171 -54.83 25.73 6.67
C ALA A 171 -53.43 26.36 6.83
N HIS A 172 -53.35 27.64 7.22
CA HIS A 172 -52.09 28.32 7.45
C HIS A 172 -51.28 27.68 8.58
N ARG A 173 -51.94 27.28 9.68
CA ARG A 173 -51.30 26.54 10.77
C ARG A 173 -50.70 25.21 10.28
N GLN A 174 -51.45 24.45 9.49
CA GLN A 174 -50.95 23.18 8.94
C GLN A 174 -49.71 23.39 8.06
N LEU A 175 -49.69 24.46 7.25
CA LEU A 175 -48.52 24.81 6.45
C LEU A 175 -47.31 25.19 7.33
N LEU A 176 -47.53 25.96 8.40
CA LEU A 176 -46.46 26.28 9.37
C LEU A 176 -45.91 25.03 10.07
N GLU A 177 -46.78 24.11 10.50
CA GLU A 177 -46.37 22.85 11.12
C GLU A 177 -45.57 21.96 10.16
N GLN A 178 -45.98 21.88 8.88
CA GLN A 178 -45.23 21.18 7.83
C GLN A 178 -43.87 21.83 7.56
N ALA A 179 -43.82 23.16 7.45
CA ALA A 179 -42.57 23.89 7.26
C ALA A 179 -41.61 23.70 8.44
N LEU A 180 -42.13 23.72 9.68
CA LEU A 180 -41.35 23.46 10.88
C LEU A 180 -40.76 22.05 10.88
N ALA A 181 -41.55 21.05 10.50
CA ALA A 181 -41.08 19.67 10.42
C ALA A 181 -39.99 19.49 9.36
N ALA A 182 -40.17 20.09 8.18
CA ALA A 182 -39.17 20.06 7.10
C ALA A 182 -37.86 20.75 7.53
N GLU A 183 -37.97 21.91 8.17
CA GLU A 183 -36.84 22.69 8.65
C GLU A 183 -36.08 21.97 9.79
N LYS A 184 -36.79 21.36 10.75
CA LYS A 184 -36.17 20.51 11.78
C LYS A 184 -35.46 19.29 11.18
N ALA A 185 -36.06 18.65 10.18
CA ALA A 185 -35.42 17.53 9.47
C ALA A 185 -34.15 17.97 8.72
N LEU A 186 -34.15 19.17 8.15
CA LEU A 186 -32.98 19.74 7.47
C LEU A 186 -31.83 20.02 8.45
N VAL A 187 -32.12 20.56 9.64
CA VAL A 187 -31.12 20.76 10.70
C VAL A 187 -30.50 19.45 11.17
N GLU A 188 -31.30 18.39 11.35
CA GLU A 188 -30.76 17.07 11.72
C GLU A 188 -29.88 16.48 10.61
N LYS A 189 -30.23 16.67 9.34
CA LYS A 189 -29.39 16.29 8.20
C LYS A 189 -28.07 17.06 8.18
N GLU A 190 -28.09 18.36 8.45
CA GLU A 190 -26.88 19.18 8.53
C GLU A 190 -25.96 18.70 9.66
N LYS A 191 -26.52 18.39 10.83
CA LYS A 191 -25.78 17.81 11.95
C LYS A 191 -25.18 16.45 11.60
N ALA A 192 -25.95 15.58 10.94
CA ALA A 192 -25.46 14.27 10.49
C ALA A 192 -24.34 14.41 9.46
N TYR A 193 -24.47 15.34 8.51
CA TYR A 193 -23.43 15.67 7.55
C TYR A 193 -22.16 16.10 8.25
N LEU A 194 -22.23 17.10 9.13
CA LEU A 194 -21.10 17.64 9.90
C LEU A 194 -20.34 16.55 10.65
N HIS A 195 -21.06 15.69 11.37
CA HIS A 195 -20.44 14.62 12.13
C HIS A 195 -19.78 13.59 11.23
N LYS A 196 -20.44 13.19 10.13
CA LYS A 196 -19.88 12.16 9.24
C LYS A 196 -18.70 12.68 8.42
N ILE A 197 -18.74 13.92 7.93
CA ILE A 197 -17.64 14.49 7.15
C ILE A 197 -16.39 14.68 8.01
N ASP A 198 -16.52 15.12 9.27
CA ASP A 198 -15.40 15.27 10.21
C ASP A 198 -14.74 13.91 10.53
N ASN A 199 -15.55 12.87 10.77
CA ASN A 199 -15.01 11.51 10.95
C ASN A 199 -14.36 10.96 9.67
N LEU A 200 -14.91 11.30 8.49
CA LEU A 200 -14.31 10.90 7.22
C LEU A 200 -12.97 11.61 6.99
N ASP A 201 -12.89 12.92 7.27
CA ASP A 201 -11.66 13.70 7.20
C ASP A 201 -10.57 13.05 8.05
N PHE A 202 -10.87 12.77 9.32
CA PHE A 202 -9.94 12.07 10.22
C PHE A 202 -9.52 10.69 9.69
N THR A 203 -10.47 9.91 9.15
CA THR A 203 -10.17 8.58 8.60
C THR A 203 -9.24 8.67 7.39
N VAL A 204 -9.48 9.63 6.50
CA VAL A 204 -8.64 9.87 5.32
C VAL A 204 -7.25 10.36 5.74
N ASP A 205 -7.15 11.24 6.74
CA ASP A 205 -5.87 11.70 7.28
C ASP A 205 -5.03 10.53 7.82
N GLN A 206 -5.65 9.63 8.59
CA GLN A 206 -5.00 8.41 9.11
C GLN A 206 -4.54 7.46 8.00
N MET A 207 -5.32 7.34 6.93
CA MET A 207 -4.93 6.55 5.76
C MET A 207 -3.73 7.16 5.03
N GLU A 208 -3.71 8.48 4.87
CA GLU A 208 -2.61 9.21 4.26
C GLU A 208 -1.31 9.06 5.08
N GLU A 209 -1.39 9.14 6.41
CA GLU A 209 -0.25 8.94 7.31
C GLU A 209 0.31 7.52 7.19
N ARG A 210 -0.53 6.48 7.34
CA ARG A 210 -0.15 5.06 7.18
C ARG A 210 0.52 4.78 5.83
N LEU A 211 0.07 5.46 4.78
CA LEU A 211 0.60 5.26 3.43
C LEU A 211 1.95 5.96 3.22
N ASN A 212 2.16 7.11 3.87
CA ASN A 212 3.41 7.88 3.77
C ASN A 212 4.57 7.29 4.57
N GLU A 213 4.34 6.33 5.48
CA GLU A 213 5.42 5.65 6.20
C GLU A 213 6.39 4.95 5.22
N GLU A 214 7.65 5.40 5.26
CA GLU A 214 8.74 4.87 4.42
C GLU A 214 9.13 3.45 4.83
N ILE A 215 9.49 2.64 3.84
CA ILE A 215 9.94 1.27 4.05
C ILE A 215 11.46 1.26 3.94
N VAL A 216 12.14 1.10 5.09
CA VAL A 216 13.61 1.01 5.15
C VAL A 216 14.02 -0.39 5.61
N GLY A 217 14.91 -1.03 4.86
CA GLY A 217 15.66 -2.22 5.33
C GLY A 217 14.86 -3.50 5.54
N ALA A 218 13.78 -3.71 4.77
CA ALA A 218 12.87 -4.82 5.02
C ALA A 218 13.40 -6.17 4.52
N THR A 219 13.41 -7.17 5.41
CA THR A 219 13.61 -8.58 5.02
C THR A 219 12.46 -9.05 4.11
N ALA A 220 12.65 -10.14 3.35
CA ALA A 220 11.59 -10.71 2.52
C ALA A 220 10.29 -11.00 3.32
N ALA A 221 10.42 -11.42 4.58
CA ALA A 221 9.29 -11.65 5.48
C ALA A 221 8.55 -10.35 5.83
N GLU A 222 9.27 -9.27 6.16
CA GLU A 222 8.67 -7.96 6.44
C GLU A 222 8.00 -7.34 5.21
N ILE A 223 8.54 -7.58 4.01
CA ILE A 223 7.91 -7.15 2.76
C ILE A 223 6.57 -7.87 2.55
N GLN A 224 6.54 -9.19 2.77
CA GLN A 224 5.33 -10.00 2.65
C GLN A 224 4.26 -9.63 3.68
N GLU A 225 4.66 -9.36 4.93
CA GLU A 225 3.75 -8.88 5.97
C GLU A 225 3.09 -7.55 5.57
N ARG A 226 3.88 -6.60 5.04
CA ARG A 226 3.35 -5.32 4.54
C ARG A 226 2.44 -5.49 3.32
N GLN A 227 2.73 -6.44 2.43
CA GLN A 227 1.82 -6.77 1.33
C GLN A 227 0.48 -7.32 1.84
N ALA A 228 0.48 -8.10 2.93
CA ALA A 228 -0.76 -8.60 3.53
C ALA A 228 -1.64 -7.48 4.13
N LEU A 229 -1.03 -6.39 4.61
CA LEU A 229 -1.74 -5.20 5.08
C LEU A 229 -2.37 -4.35 3.96
N ALA A 230 -2.02 -4.58 2.69
CA ALA A 230 -2.64 -3.86 1.57
C ALA A 230 -4.14 -4.19 1.45
N SER A 231 -4.52 -5.46 1.66
CA SER A 231 -5.92 -5.89 1.60
C SER A 231 -6.79 -5.21 2.67
N SER A 232 -6.26 -5.01 3.88
CA SER A 232 -7.00 -4.29 4.92
C SER A 232 -7.12 -2.79 4.59
N PHE A 233 -6.08 -2.18 4.02
CA PHE A 233 -6.13 -0.80 3.54
C PHE A 233 -7.16 -0.61 2.41
N GLU A 234 -7.22 -1.53 1.44
CA GLU A 234 -8.25 -1.51 0.38
C GLU A 234 -9.67 -1.58 0.97
N GLN A 235 -9.88 -2.41 1.99
CA GLN A 235 -11.15 -2.50 2.69
C GLN A 235 -11.49 -1.20 3.42
N ASP A 236 -10.53 -0.57 4.09
CA ASP A 236 -10.72 0.71 4.77
C ASP A 236 -11.12 1.79 3.76
N VAL A 237 -10.43 1.86 2.60
CA VAL A 237 -10.75 2.80 1.52
C VAL A 237 -12.15 2.52 0.93
N ALA A 238 -12.54 1.26 0.79
CA ALA A 238 -13.89 0.91 0.33
C ALA A 238 -14.96 1.37 1.33
N SER A 239 -14.72 1.18 2.63
CA SER A 239 -15.59 1.67 3.71
C SER A 239 -15.70 3.20 3.68
N ALA A 240 -14.58 3.91 3.55
CA ALA A 240 -14.57 5.38 3.45
C ALA A 240 -15.33 5.89 2.21
N ASN A 241 -15.23 5.21 1.06
CA ASN A 241 -16.03 5.54 -0.13
C ASN A 241 -17.54 5.33 0.10
N SER A 242 -17.93 4.29 0.86
CA SER A 242 -19.34 4.08 1.23
C SER A 242 -19.85 5.22 2.12
N VAL A 243 -19.06 5.63 3.12
CA VAL A 243 -19.40 6.79 3.97
C VAL A 243 -19.47 8.06 3.14
N LEU A 244 -18.53 8.29 2.23
CA LEU A 244 -18.54 9.46 1.35
C LEU A 244 -19.78 9.51 0.46
N ALA A 245 -20.27 8.37 -0.03
CA ALA A 245 -21.52 8.31 -0.79
C ALA A 245 -22.71 8.78 0.05
N GLU A 246 -22.82 8.32 1.30
CA GLU A 246 -23.87 8.78 2.23
C GLU A 246 -23.75 10.28 2.54
N VAL A 247 -22.52 10.76 2.80
CA VAL A 247 -22.25 12.17 3.10
C VAL A 247 -22.53 13.06 1.89
N SER A 248 -22.28 12.58 0.68
CA SER A 248 -22.58 13.29 -0.56
C SER A 248 -24.08 13.45 -0.80
N ILE A 249 -24.88 12.43 -0.44
CA ILE A 249 -26.35 12.55 -0.46
C ILE A 249 -26.80 13.63 0.52
N LEU A 250 -26.31 13.59 1.76
CA LEU A 250 -26.63 14.61 2.77
C LEU A 250 -26.22 16.02 2.29
N ALA A 251 -25.03 16.16 1.69
CA ALA A 251 -24.54 17.41 1.13
C ALA A 251 -25.47 18.00 0.05
N GLN A 252 -26.04 17.15 -0.81
CA GLN A 252 -27.03 17.58 -1.81
C GLN A 252 -28.33 18.05 -1.16
N GLU A 253 -28.81 17.35 -0.14
CA GLU A 253 -30.05 17.69 0.56
C GLU A 253 -29.95 19.00 1.36
N ILE A 254 -28.75 19.36 1.84
CA ILE A 254 -28.51 20.60 2.61
C ILE A 254 -27.92 21.74 1.78
N ALA A 255 -27.76 21.57 0.46
CA ALA A 255 -27.01 22.48 -0.41
C ALA A 255 -27.45 23.95 -0.35
N GLN A 256 -28.74 24.20 -0.10
CA GLN A 256 -29.26 25.57 0.05
C GLN A 256 -28.71 26.29 1.29
N LYS A 257 -28.53 25.56 2.41
CA LYS A 257 -28.01 26.12 3.66
C LYS A 257 -26.49 26.05 3.73
N ARG A 258 -25.90 25.05 3.07
CA ARG A 258 -24.47 24.75 3.11
C ARG A 258 -23.94 24.49 1.69
N PRO A 259 -23.70 25.55 0.90
CA PRO A 259 -23.27 25.42 -0.49
C PRO A 259 -21.85 24.84 -0.65
N ASP A 260 -21.02 24.96 0.38
CA ASP A 260 -19.66 24.42 0.47
C ASP A 260 -19.62 22.89 0.65
N ALA A 261 -20.71 22.27 1.14
CA ALA A 261 -20.73 20.85 1.46
C ALA A 261 -20.39 19.95 0.26
N ALA A 262 -20.89 20.29 -0.93
CA ALA A 262 -20.62 19.54 -2.14
C ALA A 262 -19.14 19.60 -2.55
N SER A 263 -18.50 20.76 -2.35
CA SER A 263 -17.08 20.94 -2.64
C SER A 263 -16.19 20.12 -1.70
N HIS A 264 -16.55 20.04 -0.42
CA HIS A 264 -15.82 19.23 0.57
C HIS A 264 -15.91 17.74 0.24
N CYS A 265 -17.10 17.24 -0.12
CA CYS A 265 -17.24 15.86 -0.59
C CYS A 265 -16.40 15.56 -1.84
N ALA A 266 -16.37 16.48 -2.81
CA ALA A 266 -15.54 16.34 -4.00
C ALA A 266 -14.04 16.29 -3.67
N GLN A 267 -13.59 17.09 -2.71
CA GLN A 267 -12.21 17.04 -2.21
C GLN A 267 -11.89 15.70 -1.56
N GLN A 268 -12.77 15.16 -0.72
CA GLN A 268 -12.56 13.83 -0.12
C GLN A 268 -12.56 12.71 -1.16
N GLN A 269 -13.39 12.80 -2.21
CA GLN A 269 -13.35 11.84 -3.32
C GLN A 269 -11.97 11.85 -3.99
N GLN A 270 -11.45 13.04 -4.30
CA GLN A 270 -10.13 13.17 -4.93
C GLN A 270 -9.02 12.61 -4.05
N ARG A 271 -9.08 12.82 -2.72
CA ARG A 271 -8.10 12.26 -1.77
C ARG A 271 -8.17 10.74 -1.72
N LEU A 272 -9.37 10.15 -1.66
CA LEU A 272 -9.54 8.69 -1.68
C LEU A 272 -9.05 8.07 -3.00
N ASP A 273 -9.27 8.74 -4.14
CA ASP A 273 -8.77 8.27 -5.44
C ASP A 273 -7.23 8.35 -5.49
N ALA A 274 -6.64 9.42 -4.95
CA ALA A 274 -5.19 9.56 -4.83
C ALA A 274 -4.58 8.48 -3.91
N LEU A 275 -5.25 8.15 -2.79
CA LEU A 275 -4.84 7.07 -1.89
C LEU A 275 -4.84 5.71 -2.59
N LYS A 276 -5.85 5.41 -3.42
CA LYS A 276 -5.87 4.18 -4.22
C LYS A 276 -4.69 4.12 -5.20
N SER A 277 -4.42 5.22 -5.91
CA SER A 277 -3.28 5.29 -6.86
C SER A 277 -1.96 5.06 -6.14
N LYS A 278 -1.70 5.80 -5.05
CA LYS A 278 -0.48 5.67 -4.25
C LYS A 278 -0.33 4.27 -3.63
N MET A 279 -1.42 3.64 -3.21
CA MET A 279 -1.40 2.27 -2.70
C MET A 279 -0.97 1.30 -3.80
N GLY A 280 -1.53 1.42 -5.01
CA GLY A 280 -1.13 0.62 -6.17
C GLY A 280 0.36 0.79 -6.51
N GLU A 281 0.86 2.02 -6.48
CA GLU A 281 2.29 2.33 -6.66
C GLU A 281 3.16 1.68 -5.58
N LYS A 282 2.76 1.79 -4.29
CA LYS A 282 3.47 1.19 -3.16
C LYS A 282 3.49 -0.34 -3.26
N GLN A 283 2.38 -0.96 -3.66
CA GLN A 283 2.26 -2.41 -3.83
C GLN A 283 3.10 -2.92 -5.01
N ALA A 284 3.15 -2.16 -6.12
CA ALA A 284 4.05 -2.45 -7.23
C ALA A 284 5.52 -2.37 -6.79
N GLY A 285 5.88 -1.32 -6.04
CA GLY A 285 7.22 -1.16 -5.46
C GLY A 285 7.60 -2.30 -4.53
N LEU A 286 6.71 -2.69 -3.61
CA LEU A 286 6.91 -3.82 -2.71
C LEU A 286 7.09 -5.14 -3.46
N THR A 287 6.31 -5.36 -4.53
CA THR A 287 6.44 -6.56 -5.37
C THR A 287 7.80 -6.61 -6.07
N SER A 288 8.28 -5.47 -6.58
CA SER A 288 9.62 -5.39 -7.17
C SER A 288 10.73 -5.62 -6.15
N LEU A 289 10.59 -5.10 -4.92
CA LEU A 289 11.55 -5.30 -3.84
C LEU A 289 11.58 -6.77 -3.39
N LEU A 290 10.42 -7.40 -3.23
CA LEU A 290 10.33 -8.82 -2.89
C LEU A 290 11.03 -9.69 -3.94
N SER A 291 10.78 -9.42 -5.22
CA SER A 291 11.44 -10.13 -6.31
C SER A 291 12.96 -9.95 -6.29
N ALA A 292 13.45 -8.75 -5.97
CA ALA A 292 14.88 -8.48 -5.87
C ALA A 292 15.52 -9.22 -4.67
N GLU A 293 14.85 -9.24 -3.50
CA GLU A 293 15.33 -9.99 -2.33
C GLU A 293 15.30 -11.51 -2.55
N GLN A 294 14.23 -12.04 -3.18
CA GLN A 294 14.18 -13.46 -3.55
C GLN A 294 15.27 -13.83 -4.56
N GLN A 295 15.59 -12.94 -5.49
CA GLN A 295 16.70 -13.13 -6.42
C GLN A 295 18.05 -13.14 -5.69
N LYS A 296 18.27 -12.22 -4.74
CA LYS A 296 19.48 -12.21 -3.91
C LYS A 296 19.62 -13.49 -3.09
N ASP A 297 18.52 -13.98 -2.52
CA ASP A 297 18.50 -15.24 -1.76
C ASP A 297 18.85 -16.44 -2.65
N THR A 298 18.24 -16.53 -3.83
CA THR A 298 18.51 -17.58 -4.82
C THR A 298 19.98 -17.58 -5.24
N LEU A 299 20.52 -16.41 -5.59
CA LEU A 299 21.94 -16.27 -5.95
C LEU A 299 22.87 -16.66 -4.79
N SER A 300 22.48 -16.33 -3.56
CA SER A 300 23.22 -16.73 -2.36
C SER A 300 23.23 -18.25 -2.18
N GLN A 301 22.11 -18.92 -2.39
CA GLN A 301 22.02 -20.39 -2.35
C GLN A 301 22.84 -21.04 -3.48
N ASP A 302 22.74 -20.53 -4.72
CA ASP A 302 23.48 -21.04 -5.88
C ASP A 302 24.99 -20.95 -5.66
N PHE A 303 25.48 -19.79 -5.19
CA PHE A 303 26.89 -19.63 -4.86
C PHE A 303 27.31 -20.57 -3.72
N ALA A 304 26.50 -20.69 -2.67
CA ALA A 304 26.82 -21.55 -1.53
C ALA A 304 26.88 -23.04 -1.91
N GLN A 305 25.99 -23.51 -2.77
CA GLN A 305 26.04 -24.89 -3.27
C GLN A 305 27.35 -25.16 -4.03
N LEU A 306 27.71 -24.28 -4.97
CA LEU A 306 28.97 -24.41 -5.70
C LEU A 306 30.18 -24.31 -4.77
N ALA A 307 30.14 -23.39 -3.81
CA ALA A 307 31.23 -23.12 -2.88
C ALA A 307 31.50 -24.30 -1.95
N ASN A 308 30.43 -24.84 -1.35
CA ASN A 308 30.52 -25.99 -0.45
C ASN A 308 30.94 -27.25 -1.21
N ALA A 309 30.37 -27.49 -2.41
CA ALA A 309 30.75 -28.64 -3.24
C ALA A 309 32.22 -28.57 -3.68
N PHE A 310 32.72 -27.40 -4.06
CA PHE A 310 34.11 -27.22 -4.45
C PHE A 310 35.08 -27.36 -3.27
N ALA A 311 34.70 -26.87 -2.08
CA ALA A 311 35.47 -27.08 -0.86
C ALA A 311 35.59 -28.59 -0.53
N GLU A 312 34.47 -29.31 -0.56
CA GLU A 312 34.45 -30.78 -0.37
C GLU A 312 35.30 -31.50 -1.43
N TYR A 313 35.24 -31.06 -2.69
CA TYR A 313 36.09 -31.60 -3.75
C TYR A 313 37.58 -31.40 -3.44
N CYS A 314 38.00 -30.18 -3.08
CA CYS A 314 39.39 -29.89 -2.75
C CYS A 314 39.89 -30.72 -1.55
N ASP A 315 39.05 -30.88 -0.53
CA ASP A 315 39.37 -31.72 0.63
C ASP A 315 39.46 -33.20 0.26
N GLY A 316 38.56 -33.68 -0.60
CA GLY A 316 38.60 -35.02 -1.17
C GLY A 316 39.90 -35.30 -1.92
N GLN A 317 40.32 -34.37 -2.80
CA GLN A 317 41.58 -34.50 -3.54
C GLN A 317 42.81 -34.45 -2.62
N ARG A 318 42.82 -33.61 -1.57
CA ARG A 318 43.90 -33.65 -0.56
C ARG A 318 43.96 -35.00 0.17
N ASN A 319 42.81 -35.59 0.48
CA ASN A 319 42.76 -36.91 1.12
C ASN A 319 43.27 -38.01 0.18
N THR A 320 42.94 -37.95 -1.11
CA THR A 320 43.51 -38.85 -2.13
C THR A 320 45.03 -38.70 -2.18
N LEU A 321 45.55 -37.46 -2.15
CA LEU A 321 46.98 -37.18 -2.12
C LEU A 321 47.67 -37.80 -0.90
N ALA A 322 47.04 -37.71 0.28
CA ALA A 322 47.54 -38.28 1.52
C ALA A 322 47.43 -39.81 1.57
N GLY A 323 46.53 -40.40 0.79
CA GLY A 323 46.25 -41.84 0.71
C GLY A 323 47.01 -42.60 -0.38
N LEU A 324 47.92 -41.94 -1.10
CA LEU A 324 48.77 -42.59 -2.11
C LEU A 324 49.55 -43.75 -1.48
N SER A 325 49.41 -44.94 -2.08
CA SER A 325 50.02 -46.19 -1.59
C SER A 325 50.26 -47.15 -2.76
N GLY A 326 51.09 -48.18 -2.55
CA GLY A 326 51.55 -49.09 -3.61
C GLY A 326 52.99 -48.83 -4.03
N SER A 327 53.40 -49.31 -5.21
CA SER A 327 54.75 -49.05 -5.74
C SER A 327 54.95 -47.57 -6.10
N LEU A 328 56.19 -47.09 -6.17
CA LEU A 328 56.46 -45.69 -6.53
C LEU A 328 55.92 -45.33 -7.94
N ASP A 329 55.93 -46.29 -8.86
CA ASP A 329 55.33 -46.14 -10.19
C ASP A 329 53.79 -46.08 -10.13
N ASP A 330 53.14 -46.90 -9.30
CA ASP A 330 51.68 -46.85 -9.08
C ASP A 330 51.25 -45.52 -8.45
N GLN A 331 52.01 -45.03 -7.46
CA GLN A 331 51.75 -43.75 -6.81
C GLN A 331 51.91 -42.58 -7.78
N ARG A 332 52.91 -42.61 -8.67
CA ARG A 332 53.12 -41.59 -9.71
C ARG A 332 52.01 -41.60 -10.75
N ALA A 333 51.59 -42.78 -11.21
CA ALA A 333 50.49 -42.91 -12.17
C ALA A 333 49.16 -42.43 -11.56
N SER A 334 48.88 -42.79 -10.30
CA SER A 334 47.70 -42.33 -9.57
C SER A 334 47.72 -40.81 -9.35
N LEU A 335 48.88 -40.24 -8.97
CA LEU A 335 49.04 -38.80 -8.82
C LEU A 335 48.87 -38.06 -10.15
N ALA A 336 49.42 -38.58 -11.25
CA ALA A 336 49.27 -37.99 -12.58
C ALA A 336 47.80 -37.95 -13.02
N ALA A 337 47.06 -39.05 -12.84
CA ALA A 337 45.63 -39.11 -13.11
C ALA A 337 44.84 -38.13 -12.24
N THR A 338 45.12 -38.11 -10.93
CA THR A 338 44.47 -37.20 -9.98
C THR A 338 44.74 -35.74 -10.33
N ARG A 339 45.97 -35.42 -10.74
CA ARG A 339 46.39 -34.06 -11.15
C ARG A 339 45.71 -33.61 -12.44
N GLU A 340 45.61 -34.49 -13.43
CA GLU A 340 44.90 -34.21 -14.68
C GLU A 340 43.41 -33.96 -14.44
N GLU A 341 42.78 -34.80 -13.61
CA GLU A 341 41.38 -34.61 -13.19
C GLU A 341 41.19 -33.30 -12.40
N THR A 342 42.11 -33.00 -11.48
CA THR A 342 42.06 -31.79 -10.64
C THR A 342 42.30 -30.51 -11.44
N ALA A 343 43.12 -30.57 -12.49
CA ALA A 343 43.29 -29.46 -13.43
C ALA A 343 41.99 -29.23 -14.21
N ALA A 344 41.45 -30.27 -14.86
CA ALA A 344 40.25 -30.14 -15.69
C ALA A 344 38.99 -29.76 -14.90
N THR A 345 38.71 -30.49 -13.83
CA THR A 345 37.51 -30.31 -12.99
C THR A 345 37.61 -29.05 -12.15
N GLY A 346 38.79 -28.80 -11.57
CA GLY A 346 39.02 -27.66 -10.70
C GLY A 346 38.92 -26.32 -11.43
N GLU A 347 39.48 -26.22 -12.64
CA GLU A 347 39.38 -25.02 -13.47
C GLU A 347 37.93 -24.74 -13.88
N THR A 348 37.21 -25.77 -14.30
CA THR A 348 35.79 -25.66 -14.68
C THR A 348 34.92 -25.20 -13.52
N GLN A 349 35.07 -25.80 -12.33
CA GLN A 349 34.28 -25.42 -11.14
C GLN A 349 34.67 -24.04 -10.61
N MET A 350 35.96 -23.66 -10.68
CA MET A 350 36.43 -22.33 -10.30
C MET A 350 35.88 -21.24 -11.22
N GLN A 351 35.76 -21.53 -12.53
CA GLN A 351 35.10 -20.62 -13.48
C GLN A 351 33.62 -20.43 -13.11
N ALA A 352 32.88 -21.53 -12.89
CA ALA A 352 31.47 -21.47 -12.51
C ALA A 352 31.25 -20.69 -11.20
N LEU A 353 32.13 -20.87 -10.21
CA LEU A 353 32.14 -20.10 -8.97
C LEU A 353 32.38 -18.61 -9.19
N GLY A 354 33.32 -18.26 -10.07
CA GLY A 354 33.60 -16.87 -10.44
C GLY A 354 32.40 -16.19 -11.10
N GLU A 355 31.74 -16.88 -12.03
CA GLU A 355 30.52 -16.40 -12.69
C GLU A 355 29.36 -16.23 -11.69
N SER A 356 29.18 -17.18 -10.77
CA SER A 356 28.18 -17.09 -9.71
C SER A 356 28.44 -15.93 -8.74
N PHE A 357 29.70 -15.73 -8.34
CA PHE A 357 30.10 -14.60 -7.50
C PHE A 357 29.86 -13.25 -8.17
N GLN A 358 30.17 -13.12 -9.47
CA GLN A 358 29.89 -11.89 -10.23
C GLN A 358 28.39 -11.55 -10.24
N LYS A 359 27.52 -12.56 -10.38
CA LYS A 359 26.06 -12.35 -10.28
C LYS A 359 25.66 -11.86 -8.88
N CYS A 360 26.26 -12.41 -7.82
CA CYS A 360 26.03 -11.96 -6.44
C CYS A 360 26.49 -10.51 -6.22
N GLU A 361 27.68 -10.14 -6.72
CA GLU A 361 28.19 -8.76 -6.67
C GLU A 361 27.27 -7.79 -7.42
N ALA A 362 26.85 -8.15 -8.63
CA ALA A 362 25.94 -7.34 -9.43
C ALA A 362 24.58 -7.12 -8.75
N ALA A 363 24.09 -8.11 -8.00
CA ALA A 363 22.88 -8.02 -7.19
C ALA A 363 23.09 -7.38 -5.80
N GLN A 364 24.31 -6.92 -5.48
CA GLN A 364 24.68 -6.31 -4.20
C GLN A 364 24.44 -7.22 -2.98
N VAL A 365 24.74 -8.52 -3.12
CA VAL A 365 24.73 -9.46 -1.99
C VAL A 365 25.95 -9.19 -1.11
N VAL A 366 25.73 -8.67 0.10
CA VAL A 366 26.82 -8.29 1.03
C VAL A 366 27.29 -9.46 1.89
N ALA A 367 26.36 -10.35 2.27
CA ALA A 367 26.65 -11.49 3.13
C ALA A 367 25.83 -12.70 2.68
N ASN A 368 26.45 -13.88 2.71
CA ASN A 368 25.80 -15.13 2.35
C ASN A 368 25.64 -16.00 3.61
N PRO A 369 24.41 -16.25 4.10
CA PRO A 369 24.19 -17.07 5.28
C PRO A 369 24.36 -18.59 5.03
N TYR A 370 24.46 -19.02 3.77
CA TYR A 370 24.47 -20.43 3.38
C TYR A 370 25.87 -21.04 3.22
N THR A 371 26.93 -20.23 3.25
CA THR A 371 28.32 -20.71 3.20
C THR A 371 29.25 -19.77 3.96
N SER A 372 30.26 -20.34 4.62
CA SER A 372 31.36 -19.58 5.22
C SER A 372 32.51 -19.33 4.25
N HIS A 373 32.47 -19.95 3.06
CA HIS A 373 33.51 -19.83 2.05
C HIS A 373 33.30 -18.60 1.17
N THR A 374 34.38 -17.87 0.93
CA THR A 374 34.44 -16.80 -0.08
C THR A 374 35.14 -17.29 -1.34
N ILE A 375 34.88 -16.64 -2.47
CA ILE A 375 35.59 -16.94 -3.73
C ILE A 375 37.11 -16.86 -3.55
N TYR A 376 37.59 -15.94 -2.72
CA TYR A 376 39.00 -15.77 -2.41
C TYR A 376 39.56 -16.93 -1.58
N SER A 377 38.82 -17.40 -0.58
CA SER A 377 39.25 -18.56 0.22
C SER A 377 39.29 -19.84 -0.61
N LEU A 378 38.34 -20.04 -1.53
CA LEU A 378 38.30 -21.23 -2.38
C LEU A 378 39.43 -21.22 -3.42
N ARG A 379 39.75 -20.07 -4.01
CA ARG A 379 40.93 -19.91 -4.88
C ARG A 379 42.22 -20.26 -4.15
N ALA A 380 42.40 -19.72 -2.95
CA ALA A 380 43.58 -20.03 -2.14
C ALA A 380 43.67 -21.52 -1.79
N GLN A 381 42.55 -22.16 -1.44
CA GLN A 381 42.49 -23.60 -1.17
C GLN A 381 42.86 -24.46 -2.38
N TYR A 382 42.40 -24.08 -3.57
CA TYR A 382 42.71 -24.76 -4.82
C TYR A 382 44.17 -24.58 -5.23
N ASP A 383 44.68 -23.34 -5.20
CA ASP A 383 46.09 -23.04 -5.50
C ASP A 383 47.03 -23.81 -4.56
N GLN A 384 46.64 -23.96 -3.30
CA GLN A 384 47.41 -24.74 -2.33
C GLN A 384 47.39 -26.23 -2.66
N LEU A 385 46.23 -26.80 -3.02
CA LEU A 385 46.12 -28.18 -3.47
C LEU A 385 47.01 -28.47 -4.69
N ILE A 386 47.02 -27.58 -5.69
CA ILE A 386 47.90 -27.73 -6.87
C ILE A 386 49.38 -27.70 -6.49
N LYS A 387 49.77 -26.83 -5.55
CA LYS A 387 51.15 -26.80 -5.02
C LYS A 387 51.51 -28.07 -4.26
N ASP A 388 50.58 -28.60 -3.47
CA ASP A 388 50.79 -29.83 -2.71
C ASP A 388 50.93 -31.03 -3.66
N MET A 389 50.09 -31.11 -4.70
CA MET A 389 50.22 -32.09 -5.78
C MET A 389 51.60 -32.05 -6.44
N LYS A 390 52.08 -30.86 -6.79
CA LYS A 390 53.41 -30.68 -7.38
C LYS A 390 54.53 -31.12 -6.43
N ARG A 391 54.45 -30.76 -5.14
CA ARG A 391 55.44 -31.18 -4.14
C ARG A 391 55.49 -32.69 -3.99
N THR A 392 54.34 -33.36 -4.00
CA THR A 392 54.27 -34.82 -3.94
C THR A 392 54.85 -35.44 -5.22
N ASP A 393 54.61 -34.85 -6.38
CA ASP A 393 55.18 -35.29 -7.67
C ASP A 393 56.71 -35.18 -7.70
N ASP A 394 57.25 -34.05 -7.23
CA ASP A 394 58.70 -33.80 -7.11
C ASP A 394 59.33 -34.77 -6.08
N ALA A 395 58.65 -35.03 -4.97
CA ALA A 395 59.10 -35.97 -3.94
C ALA A 395 59.13 -37.42 -4.44
N LEU A 396 58.06 -37.87 -5.12
CA LEU A 396 57.99 -39.19 -5.74
C LEU A 396 59.05 -39.36 -6.84
N SER A 397 59.24 -38.32 -7.67
CA SER A 397 60.29 -38.30 -8.70
C SER A 397 61.68 -38.44 -8.08
N SER A 398 61.96 -37.71 -6.99
CA SER A 398 63.24 -37.79 -6.27
C SER A 398 63.46 -39.17 -5.64
N GLN A 399 62.42 -39.79 -5.06
CA GLN A 399 62.50 -41.14 -4.50
C GLN A 399 62.75 -42.21 -5.56
N LEU A 400 62.12 -42.10 -6.74
CA LEU A 400 62.37 -42.98 -7.89
C LEU A 400 63.81 -42.85 -8.40
N MET A 401 64.34 -41.63 -8.49
CA MET A 401 65.74 -41.41 -8.88
C MET A 401 66.71 -41.98 -7.84
N ALA A 402 66.42 -41.83 -6.55
CA ALA A 402 67.23 -42.43 -5.48
C ALA A 402 67.19 -43.97 -5.51
N GLN A 403 66.04 -44.56 -5.84
CA GLN A 403 65.92 -46.02 -6.00
C GLN A 403 66.72 -46.54 -7.19
N LYS A 404 66.75 -45.80 -8.31
CA LYS A 404 67.59 -46.13 -9.48
C LYS A 404 69.08 -45.85 -9.25
N SER A 405 69.42 -44.85 -8.42
CA SER A 405 70.81 -44.48 -8.10
C SER A 405 71.49 -45.46 -7.13
N LEU A 406 70.74 -46.33 -6.44
CA LEU A 406 71.27 -47.36 -5.55
C LEU A 406 72.07 -48.45 -6.29
N GLU A 407 72.10 -48.46 -7.62
CA GLU A 407 72.95 -49.34 -8.43
C GLU A 407 74.32 -48.73 -8.78
N ILE A 408 74.65 -47.51 -8.31
CA ILE A 408 75.89 -46.78 -8.66
C ILE A 408 76.62 -46.26 -7.41
N PRO A 409 77.94 -46.51 -7.22
CA PRO A 409 78.72 -45.95 -6.13
C PRO A 409 78.75 -44.40 -6.15
N ALA A 410 78.54 -43.77 -4.99
CA ALA A 410 78.41 -42.30 -4.87
C ALA A 410 79.66 -41.52 -5.33
N GLU A 411 80.84 -42.13 -5.31
CA GLU A 411 82.09 -41.50 -5.75
C GLU A 411 82.17 -41.40 -7.28
N GLN A 412 81.77 -42.45 -8.02
CA GLN A 412 81.72 -42.43 -9.48
C GLN A 412 80.65 -41.48 -10.01
N LEU A 413 79.50 -41.42 -9.34
CA LEU A 413 78.42 -40.51 -9.72
C LEU A 413 78.86 -39.04 -9.56
N LYS A 414 79.66 -38.74 -8.53
CA LYS A 414 80.21 -37.40 -8.31
C LYS A 414 81.25 -37.01 -9.37
N GLU A 415 82.14 -37.91 -9.76
CA GLU A 415 83.09 -37.67 -10.86
C GLU A 415 82.37 -37.43 -12.19
N ILE A 416 81.33 -38.21 -12.51
CA ILE A 416 80.54 -38.04 -13.73
C ILE A 416 79.78 -36.70 -13.71
N GLN A 417 79.27 -36.28 -12.55
CA GLN A 417 78.65 -34.96 -12.38
C GLN A 417 79.65 -33.80 -12.54
N GLU A 418 80.87 -33.94 -12.03
CA GLU A 418 81.94 -32.95 -12.20
C GLU A 418 82.36 -32.84 -13.67
N ILE A 419 82.46 -33.97 -14.39
CA ILE A 419 82.69 -34.00 -15.84
C ILE A 419 81.53 -33.28 -16.56
N PHE A 420 80.28 -33.65 -16.29
CA PHE A 420 79.12 -33.02 -16.92
C PHE A 420 79.12 -31.48 -16.71
N GLY A 421 79.40 -31.01 -15.50
CA GLY A 421 79.43 -29.59 -15.18
C GLY A 421 80.56 -28.79 -15.84
N VAL A 422 81.68 -29.44 -16.21
CA VAL A 422 82.75 -28.80 -16.99
C VAL A 422 82.31 -28.56 -18.45
N PHE A 423 81.49 -29.46 -18.99
CA PHE A 423 81.07 -29.42 -20.40
C PHE A 423 79.71 -28.72 -20.60
N ASP A 424 78.86 -28.61 -19.58
CA ASP A 424 77.62 -27.80 -19.56
C ASP A 424 77.96 -26.31 -19.30
N GLN A 425 78.66 -25.68 -20.25
CA GLN A 425 79.17 -24.29 -20.10
C GLN A 425 78.05 -23.26 -19.95
N ASP A 426 76.86 -23.51 -20.50
CA ASP A 426 75.68 -22.64 -20.37
C ASP A 426 74.80 -22.97 -19.16
N ASN A 427 75.14 -24.01 -18.37
CA ASN A 427 74.38 -24.49 -17.20
C ASN A 427 72.90 -24.71 -17.51
N ASP A 428 72.59 -25.12 -18.74
CA ASP A 428 71.21 -25.37 -19.17
C ASP A 428 70.75 -26.80 -18.83
N GLY A 429 71.67 -27.60 -18.27
CA GLY A 429 71.45 -28.98 -17.85
C GLY A 429 71.39 -29.97 -19.01
N LYS A 430 71.86 -29.58 -20.21
CA LYS A 430 71.74 -30.37 -21.44
C LYS A 430 73.00 -30.28 -22.30
N LEU A 431 73.63 -31.43 -22.55
CA LEU A 431 74.77 -31.52 -23.47
C LEU A 431 74.30 -31.71 -24.91
N ARG A 432 74.88 -30.93 -25.84
CA ARG A 432 74.71 -31.11 -27.29
C ARG A 432 75.76 -32.10 -27.81
N LEU A 433 75.62 -32.54 -29.05
CA LEU A 433 76.57 -33.48 -29.68
C LEU A 433 78.03 -33.00 -29.62
N ALA A 434 78.27 -31.69 -29.77
CA ALA A 434 79.62 -31.12 -29.70
C ALA A 434 80.21 -31.20 -28.28
N ASP A 435 79.40 -30.89 -27.26
CA ASP A 435 79.80 -30.90 -25.85
C ASP A 435 79.96 -32.32 -25.34
N LEU A 436 79.09 -33.24 -25.78
CA LEU A 436 79.22 -34.67 -25.52
C LEU A 436 80.50 -35.24 -26.13
N ARG A 437 80.86 -34.82 -27.34
CA ARG A 437 82.11 -35.25 -27.99
C ARG A 437 83.33 -34.83 -27.19
N GLU A 438 83.35 -33.57 -26.73
CA GLU A 438 84.42 -33.08 -25.87
C GLU A 438 84.44 -33.77 -24.50
N ALA A 439 83.27 -34.10 -23.94
CA ALA A 439 83.16 -34.88 -22.71
C ALA A 439 83.69 -36.31 -22.87
N CYS A 440 83.38 -36.99 -23.97
CA CYS A 440 83.91 -38.33 -24.28
C CYS A 440 85.44 -38.29 -24.44
N LEU A 441 85.97 -37.33 -25.21
CA LEU A 441 87.42 -37.12 -25.38
C LEU A 441 88.12 -36.80 -24.05
N GLY A 442 87.52 -35.91 -23.24
CA GLY A 442 88.05 -35.51 -21.94
C GLY A 442 88.09 -36.64 -20.92
N ALA A 443 87.23 -37.65 -21.11
CA ALA A 443 87.16 -38.81 -20.25
C ALA A 443 87.80 -40.08 -20.86
N GLY A 444 88.52 -39.94 -21.99
CA GLY A 444 89.33 -41.00 -22.59
C GLY A 444 88.58 -41.95 -23.54
N ILE A 445 87.34 -41.64 -23.91
CA ILE A 445 86.50 -42.44 -24.81
C ILE A 445 86.59 -41.85 -26.23
N ASP A 446 87.32 -42.52 -27.13
CA ASP A 446 87.49 -42.10 -28.53
C ASP A 446 86.45 -42.81 -29.43
N LEU A 447 85.33 -42.13 -29.68
CA LEU A 447 84.23 -42.59 -30.55
C LEU A 447 84.09 -41.67 -31.76
N GLU A 448 83.91 -42.22 -32.96
CA GLU A 448 83.64 -41.44 -34.17
C GLU A 448 82.26 -40.75 -34.08
N ASP A 449 82.17 -39.54 -34.63
CA ASP A 449 80.96 -38.68 -34.58
C ASP A 449 79.67 -39.43 -35.01
N ALA A 450 79.76 -40.34 -35.99
CA ALA A 450 78.62 -41.11 -36.47
C ALA A 450 78.09 -42.13 -35.45
N GLU A 451 78.97 -42.73 -34.64
CA GLU A 451 78.58 -43.68 -33.60
C GLU A 451 78.09 -42.94 -32.35
N LEU A 452 78.72 -41.80 -32.01
CA LEU A 452 78.26 -40.93 -30.91
C LEU A 452 76.85 -40.37 -31.18
N GLU A 453 76.59 -39.89 -32.40
CA GLU A 453 75.27 -39.40 -32.82
C GLU A 453 74.20 -40.51 -32.78
N LYS A 454 74.57 -41.74 -33.17
CA LYS A 454 73.68 -42.90 -33.12
C LYS A 454 73.34 -43.30 -31.68
N ARG A 455 74.32 -43.32 -30.77
CA ARG A 455 74.11 -43.58 -29.33
C ARG A 455 73.28 -42.46 -28.70
N MET A 456 73.50 -41.21 -29.10
CA MET A 456 72.66 -40.08 -28.69
C MET A 456 71.21 -40.27 -29.10
N ARG A 457 70.95 -40.59 -30.37
CA ARG A 457 69.58 -40.81 -30.86
C ARG A 457 68.87 -42.00 -30.21
N ALA A 458 69.62 -43.01 -29.79
CA ALA A 458 69.07 -44.18 -29.12
C ALA A 458 68.49 -43.84 -27.74
N ARG A 459 69.06 -42.83 -27.05
CA ARG A 459 68.66 -42.42 -25.69
C ARG A 459 67.87 -41.11 -25.64
N SER A 460 68.04 -40.24 -26.64
CA SER A 460 67.40 -38.93 -26.70
C SER A 460 66.83 -38.62 -28.09
N SER A 461 65.52 -38.33 -28.14
CA SER A 461 64.80 -38.02 -29.39
C SER A 461 65.06 -36.60 -29.91
N ASN A 462 65.57 -35.69 -29.07
CA ASN A 462 65.78 -34.29 -29.41
C ASN A 462 67.28 -33.92 -29.55
N MET A 463 68.19 -34.92 -29.56
CA MET A 463 69.64 -34.71 -29.65
C MET A 463 70.21 -33.83 -28.51
N LEU A 464 69.60 -33.90 -27.32
CA LEU A 464 70.07 -33.26 -26.10
C LEU A 464 70.17 -34.32 -25.01
N PHE A 465 71.35 -34.49 -24.43
CA PHE A 465 71.58 -35.41 -23.31
C PHE A 465 71.40 -34.67 -22.00
N THR A 466 70.44 -35.10 -21.19
CA THR A 466 70.33 -34.66 -19.80
C THR A 466 71.42 -35.30 -18.95
N LEU A 467 71.62 -34.81 -17.73
CA LEU A 467 72.54 -35.44 -16.77
C LEU A 467 72.26 -36.95 -16.60
N ASP A 468 70.99 -37.34 -16.56
CA ASP A 468 70.58 -38.75 -16.42
C ASP A 468 70.96 -39.58 -17.67
N ASP A 469 70.78 -39.01 -18.87
CA ASP A 469 71.17 -39.66 -20.13
C ASP A 469 72.70 -39.82 -20.23
N PHE A 470 73.43 -38.80 -19.79
CA PHE A 470 74.89 -38.79 -19.78
C PHE A 470 75.46 -39.81 -18.79
N VAL A 471 74.95 -39.86 -17.55
CA VAL A 471 75.36 -40.87 -16.55
C VAL A 471 75.11 -42.28 -17.07
N ALA A 472 73.94 -42.53 -17.65
CA ALA A 472 73.59 -43.86 -18.17
C ALA A 472 74.42 -44.26 -19.41
N PHE A 473 74.84 -43.30 -20.23
CA PHE A 473 75.75 -43.53 -21.36
C PHE A 473 77.18 -43.80 -20.87
N PHE A 474 77.65 -43.00 -19.91
CA PHE A 474 79.02 -43.06 -19.40
C PHE A 474 79.30 -44.40 -18.68
N ILE A 475 78.33 -44.91 -17.93
CA ILE A 475 78.42 -46.22 -17.26
C ILE A 475 78.50 -47.37 -18.27
N GLU A 476 77.72 -47.31 -19.35
CA GLU A 476 77.72 -48.37 -20.37
C GLU A 476 79.08 -48.47 -21.07
N GLU A 477 79.75 -47.33 -21.28
CA GLU A 477 81.01 -47.30 -22.02
C GLU A 477 82.25 -47.53 -21.13
N VAL A 478 82.27 -47.04 -19.87
CA VAL A 478 83.38 -47.27 -18.91
C VAL A 478 83.44 -48.73 -18.45
N GLN A 479 82.33 -49.48 -18.51
CA GLN A 479 82.31 -50.92 -18.21
C GLN A 479 83.00 -51.80 -19.27
N THR A 480 83.57 -51.24 -20.34
CA THR A 480 84.29 -51.99 -21.39
C THR A 480 85.81 -52.06 -21.23
N GLY A 481 86.36 -51.61 -20.09
CA GLY A 481 87.80 -51.76 -19.77
C GLY A 481 88.23 -53.21 -19.52
N ASP A 482 89.38 -53.60 -20.07
CA ASP A 482 89.98 -54.94 -20.11
C ASP A 482 89.68 -55.80 -18.86
N THR A 483 89.17 -57.02 -19.08
CA THR A 483 88.78 -57.92 -17.99
C THR A 483 90.00 -58.53 -17.29
N GLU A 484 89.80 -59.06 -16.08
CA GLU A 484 90.83 -59.82 -15.34
C GLU A 484 91.50 -60.89 -16.25
N ASP A 485 90.71 -61.53 -17.11
CA ASP A 485 91.18 -62.56 -18.04
C ASP A 485 92.06 -62.00 -19.17
N ASP A 486 91.82 -60.76 -19.62
CA ASP A 486 92.61 -60.13 -20.69
C ASP A 486 94.02 -59.77 -20.19
N VAL A 487 94.11 -59.25 -18.95
CA VAL A 487 95.40 -58.94 -18.31
C VAL A 487 96.17 -60.22 -17.96
N VAL A 488 95.48 -61.27 -17.50
CA VAL A 488 96.12 -62.59 -17.28
C VAL A 488 96.65 -63.18 -18.59
N SER A 489 95.87 -63.09 -19.68
CA SER A 489 96.27 -63.59 -21.01
C SER A 489 97.50 -62.87 -21.55
N ALA A 490 97.62 -61.56 -21.31
CA ALA A 490 98.78 -60.78 -21.70
C ALA A 490 100.06 -61.23 -20.97
N PHE A 491 99.97 -61.56 -19.67
CA PHE A 491 101.10 -62.13 -18.94
C PHE A 491 101.44 -63.57 -19.37
N GLU A 492 100.43 -64.38 -19.72
CA GLU A 492 100.64 -65.74 -20.25
C GLU A 492 101.39 -65.75 -21.59
N ALA A 493 101.23 -64.71 -22.41
CA ALA A 493 101.99 -64.53 -23.65
C ALA A 493 103.50 -64.29 -23.40
N VAL A 494 103.87 -63.79 -22.22
CA VAL A 494 105.26 -63.54 -21.81
C VAL A 494 105.83 -64.74 -21.04
N SER A 495 105.00 -65.41 -20.23
CA SER A 495 105.38 -66.61 -19.49
C SER A 495 104.22 -67.59 -19.33
N SER A 496 104.33 -68.77 -19.96
CA SER A 496 103.31 -69.83 -19.91
C SER A 496 103.40 -70.72 -18.66
N SER A 497 104.35 -70.46 -17.75
CA SER A 497 104.54 -71.24 -16.52
C SER A 497 103.74 -70.73 -15.31
N GLY A 498 102.84 -69.75 -15.51
CA GLY A 498 102.04 -69.13 -14.43
C GLY A 498 102.84 -68.31 -13.43
N THR A 499 104.15 -68.16 -13.67
CA THR A 499 105.07 -67.33 -12.91
C THR A 499 105.97 -66.57 -13.90
N ILE A 500 106.26 -65.30 -13.63
CA ILE A 500 107.11 -64.45 -14.47
C ILE A 500 108.35 -64.03 -13.68
N THR A 501 109.55 -64.22 -14.26
CA THR A 501 110.80 -63.85 -13.57
C THR A 501 111.15 -62.38 -13.77
N PRO A 502 111.92 -61.76 -12.85
CA PRO A 502 112.37 -60.39 -13.01
C PRO A 502 113.11 -60.14 -14.34
N GLU A 503 113.89 -61.10 -14.85
CA GLU A 503 114.54 -60.94 -16.15
C GLU A 503 113.54 -60.93 -17.32
N GLN A 504 112.44 -61.69 -17.22
CA GLN A 504 111.37 -61.69 -18.23
C GLN A 504 110.57 -60.38 -18.17
N ILE A 505 110.28 -59.86 -16.98
CA ILE A 505 109.64 -58.54 -16.81
C ILE A 505 110.53 -57.46 -17.42
N GLN A 506 111.82 -57.45 -17.09
CA GLN A 506 112.76 -56.45 -17.60
C GLN A 506 112.96 -56.55 -19.12
N GLY A 507 113.07 -57.77 -19.65
CA GLY A 507 113.28 -58.00 -21.08
C GLY A 507 112.08 -57.61 -21.94
N THR A 508 110.85 -57.79 -21.43
CA THR A 508 109.63 -57.58 -22.21
C THR A 508 109.04 -56.18 -21.99
N PHE A 509 109.00 -55.71 -20.75
CA PHE A 509 108.41 -54.42 -20.40
C PHE A 509 109.45 -53.32 -20.20
N GLY A 510 110.68 -53.65 -19.78
CA GLY A 510 111.74 -52.66 -19.49
C GLY A 510 112.22 -51.91 -20.74
N ALA A 511 112.13 -52.51 -21.93
CA ALA A 511 112.45 -51.83 -23.19
C ALA A 511 111.42 -50.77 -23.59
N MET A 512 110.16 -50.91 -23.15
CA MET A 512 109.08 -49.95 -23.42
C MET A 512 108.92 -48.93 -22.30
N ASN A 513 108.99 -49.38 -21.04
CA ASN A 513 108.80 -48.54 -19.87
C ASN A 513 109.52 -49.13 -18.65
N GLN A 514 110.68 -48.55 -18.34
CA GLN A 514 111.54 -48.98 -17.25
C GLN A 514 110.84 -48.86 -15.88
N ASP A 515 110.04 -47.81 -15.66
CA ASP A 515 109.32 -47.61 -14.40
C ASP A 515 108.21 -48.66 -14.20
N LEU A 516 107.53 -49.06 -15.28
CA LEU A 516 106.54 -50.14 -15.24
C LEU A 516 107.19 -51.49 -14.91
N ALA A 517 108.35 -51.79 -15.52
CA ALA A 517 109.09 -53.01 -15.23
C ALA A 517 109.57 -53.06 -13.77
N ASP A 518 110.03 -51.94 -13.23
CA ASP A 518 110.44 -51.83 -11.82
C ASP A 518 109.24 -51.99 -10.88
N TYR A 519 108.07 -51.44 -11.22
CA TYR A 519 106.82 -51.61 -10.47
C TYR A 519 106.32 -53.05 -10.47
N LEU A 520 106.29 -53.72 -11.63
CA LEU A 520 105.87 -55.11 -11.74
C LEU A 520 106.84 -56.03 -10.98
N THR A 521 108.14 -55.77 -11.05
CA THR A 521 109.15 -56.53 -10.30
C THR A 521 108.97 -56.36 -8.78
N ALA A 522 108.59 -55.16 -8.32
CA ALA A 522 108.37 -54.90 -6.90
C ALA A 522 107.07 -55.52 -6.36
N ASN A 523 106.02 -55.62 -7.19
CA ASN A 523 104.67 -55.97 -6.73
C ASN A 523 104.20 -57.38 -7.12
N ILE A 524 104.83 -58.04 -8.09
CA ILE A 524 104.51 -59.43 -8.46
C ILE A 524 105.22 -60.45 -7.53
N GLY A 525 106.09 -60.00 -6.63
CA GLY A 525 106.64 -60.79 -5.53
C GLY A 525 107.27 -62.11 -5.98
N ASP A 526 106.66 -63.24 -5.61
CA ASP A 526 107.10 -64.61 -5.95
C ASP A 526 106.94 -64.97 -7.45
N GLY A 527 106.54 -64.01 -8.30
CA GLY A 527 106.39 -64.20 -9.74
C GLY A 527 104.96 -64.53 -10.17
N ASP A 528 104.00 -64.74 -9.25
CA ASP A 528 102.62 -65.14 -9.56
C ASP A 528 101.79 -63.94 -10.06
N PHE A 529 101.80 -63.77 -11.38
CA PHE A 529 101.05 -62.70 -12.03
C PHE A 529 99.53 -62.92 -11.97
N LYS A 530 99.03 -64.15 -11.77
CA LYS A 530 97.57 -64.40 -11.66
C LYS A 530 97.03 -63.91 -10.33
N ALA A 531 97.75 -64.18 -9.24
CA ALA A 531 97.40 -63.65 -7.93
C ALA A 531 97.49 -62.12 -7.89
N PHE A 532 98.51 -61.55 -8.54
CA PHE A 532 98.67 -60.09 -8.70
C PHE A 532 97.50 -59.46 -9.46
N THR A 533 97.15 -59.99 -10.65
CA THR A 533 96.03 -59.47 -11.44
C THR A 533 94.71 -59.57 -10.65
N LYS A 534 94.46 -60.69 -9.98
CA LYS A 534 93.25 -60.85 -9.17
C LYS A 534 93.14 -59.84 -8.03
N GLN A 535 94.26 -59.50 -7.37
CA GLN A 535 94.28 -58.43 -6.37
C GLN A 535 94.05 -57.03 -6.95
N LEU A 536 94.44 -56.81 -8.20
CA LEU A 536 94.22 -55.53 -8.88
C LEU A 536 92.73 -55.27 -9.14
N PHE A 537 91.96 -56.31 -9.46
CA PHE A 537 90.53 -56.22 -9.80
C PHE A 537 89.55 -56.47 -8.63
N THR A 538 90.06 -56.82 -7.44
CA THR A 538 89.23 -57.05 -6.23
C THR A 538 89.42 -55.99 -5.14
N ARG A 539 90.23 -54.96 -5.41
CA ARG A 539 90.28 -53.72 -4.64
C ARG A 539 89.34 -52.69 -5.25
#